data_AF-Q6JHN4-F1
#
_entry.id   AF-Q6JHN4-F1
#
_cell.length_a   1.000
_cell.length_b   1.000
_cell.length_c   1.000
_cell.angle_alpha   90.00
_cell.angle_beta   90.00
_cell.angle_gamma   90.00
#
_symmetry.space_group_name_H-M   'P 1'
#
loop_
_entity.id
_entity.type
_entity.pdbx_description
1 polymer ?
#
loop_
_entity_poly.entity_id
_entity_poly.type
_entity_poly.pdbx_seq_one_letter_code
_entity_poly.pdbx_strand_id
1 'polypeptide(L)' 'MRMRKLAAATLLTLGFAGGLAATQGVASAATFVPGGVYTSSSSCAYAGNVGMRQHRWVGWYCKNLYNHGRYQLWVQPTY' A
#
# COMPACT_ATOMS: atom_id res chain seq x y z
N MET A 1 -2.00 -39.78 -25.80
CA MET A 1 -2.39 -39.31 -24.43
C MET A 1 -1.11 -39.08 -23.63
N ARG A 2 -0.84 -38.03 -22.87
CA ARG A 2 -1.51 -36.77 -22.54
C ARG A 2 -0.41 -35.81 -22.03
N MET A 3 -0.38 -34.63 -22.63
CA MET A 3 -0.18 -33.31 -22.00
C MET A 3 1.11 -33.04 -21.20
N ARG A 4 1.98 -32.26 -21.85
CA ARG A 4 2.95 -31.35 -21.22
C ARG A 4 2.23 -30.46 -20.20
N LYS A 5 2.60 -30.48 -18.93
CA LYS A 5 2.15 -29.48 -17.95
C LYS A 5 3.10 -28.27 -18.00
N LEU A 6 2.77 -27.34 -18.90
CA LEU A 6 3.09 -25.92 -18.75
C LEU A 6 2.03 -25.31 -17.84
N ALA A 7 2.40 -24.89 -16.63
CA ALA A 7 1.58 -24.04 -15.77
C ALA A 7 2.46 -23.62 -14.57
N ALA A 8 2.55 -22.37 -14.14
CA ALA A 8 1.97 -21.15 -14.62
C ALA A 8 2.85 -20.02 -14.06
N ALA A 9 3.24 -19.08 -14.92
CA ALA A 9 3.74 -17.79 -14.48
C ALA A 9 2.58 -17.04 -13.82
N THR A 10 2.47 -17.09 -12.50
CA THR A 10 1.61 -16.17 -11.76
C THR A 10 2.36 -14.86 -11.55
N LEU A 11 2.40 -14.07 -12.63
CA LEU A 11 2.60 -12.64 -12.57
C LEU A 11 1.53 -12.06 -11.63
N LEU A 12 1.93 -11.78 -10.39
CA LEU A 12 1.13 -10.98 -9.45
C LEU A 12 1.18 -9.51 -9.89
N THR A 13 0.58 -9.22 -11.04
CA THR A 13 0.17 -7.86 -11.43
C THR A 13 -1.11 -7.54 -10.66
N LEU A 14 -0.96 -7.09 -9.41
CA LEU A 14 -2.05 -6.45 -8.68
C LEU A 14 -2.25 -5.06 -9.27
N GLY A 15 -3.37 -4.93 -9.97
CA GLY A 15 -3.73 -3.83 -10.84
C GLY A 15 -3.81 -2.48 -10.15
N PHE A 16 -3.33 -1.47 -10.88
CA PHE A 16 -3.82 -0.11 -10.79
C PHE A 16 -5.31 -0.09 -11.12
N ALA A 17 -6.15 0.19 -10.13
CA ALA A 17 -7.52 0.65 -10.35
C ALA A 17 -7.61 2.08 -9.80
N GLY A 18 -7.68 3.04 -10.70
CA GLY A 18 -7.91 4.44 -10.39
C GLY A 18 -9.39 4.74 -10.11
N GLY A 19 -9.62 5.90 -9.50
CA GLY A 19 -10.92 6.60 -9.52
C GLY A 19 -11.55 6.81 -8.15
N LEU A 20 -11.40 8.02 -7.60
CA LEU A 20 -12.49 8.98 -7.35
C LEU A 20 -11.94 10.22 -6.60
N ALA A 21 -12.31 11.38 -7.13
CA ALA A 21 -11.83 12.70 -6.75
C ALA A 21 -12.39 13.18 -5.40
N ALA A 22 -11.55 13.90 -4.64
CA ALA A 22 -11.97 14.95 -3.73
C ALA A 22 -10.84 16.00 -3.66
N THR A 23 -10.95 17.01 -4.53
CA THR A 23 -10.18 18.24 -4.41
C THR A 23 -10.67 19.00 -3.19
N GLN A 24 -9.95 18.88 -2.07
CA GLN A 24 -10.06 19.81 -0.96
C GLN A 24 -8.65 20.27 -0.63
N GLY A 25 -8.35 21.51 -1.04
CA GLY A 25 -7.09 22.16 -0.75
C GLY A 25 -6.91 22.25 0.75
N VAL A 26 -5.88 21.58 1.26
CA VAL A 26 -5.34 21.82 2.59
C VAL A 26 -3.84 22.00 2.39
N ALA A 27 -3.33 23.11 2.92
CA ALA A 27 -1.96 23.62 2.85
C ALA A 27 -0.88 22.52 2.81
N SER A 28 0.22 22.78 2.09
CA SER A 28 1.42 21.94 2.02
C SER A 28 1.91 21.47 3.39
N ALA A 29 1.35 20.35 3.82
CA ALA A 29 1.76 19.51 4.92
C ALA A 29 1.77 18.12 4.30
N ALA A 30 2.97 17.57 4.07
CA ALA A 30 3.26 16.14 4.00
C ALA A 30 2.00 15.27 3.78
N THR A 31 1.43 15.27 2.58
CA THR A 31 0.08 14.72 2.41
C THR A 31 0.21 13.22 2.50
N PHE A 32 -0.08 12.66 3.67
CA PHE A 32 -0.07 11.22 3.85
C PHE A 32 -1.18 10.64 2.96
N VAL A 33 -0.79 9.81 2.01
CA VAL A 33 -1.68 9.09 1.10
C VAL A 33 -1.82 7.65 1.55
N PRO A 34 -2.98 7.00 1.32
CA PRO A 34 -3.16 5.60 1.64
C PRO A 34 -2.26 4.71 0.76
N GLY A 35 -1.40 3.92 1.38
CA GLY A 35 -0.46 3.00 0.71
C GLY A 35 -0.91 1.54 0.67
N GLY A 36 -1.92 1.15 1.47
CA GLY A 36 -2.48 -0.21 1.49
C GLY A 36 -3.15 -0.56 2.82
N VAL A 37 -3.83 -1.71 2.87
CA VAL A 37 -4.46 -2.22 4.10
C VAL A 37 -3.92 -3.62 4.40
N TYR A 38 -3.47 -3.81 5.65
CA TYR A 38 -2.85 -5.04 6.14
C TYR A 38 -3.70 -5.65 7.25
N THR A 39 -3.58 -6.97 7.48
CA THR A 39 -4.32 -7.71 8.51
C THR A 39 -3.62 -7.73 9.88
N SER A 40 -2.48 -7.04 10.01
CA SER A 40 -1.72 -6.95 11.26
C SER A 40 -0.90 -5.67 11.29
N SER A 41 -0.66 -5.14 12.50
CA SER A 41 0.17 -3.95 12.71
C SER A 41 1.60 -4.19 12.22
N SER A 42 2.16 -5.37 12.50
CA SER A 42 3.51 -5.76 12.10
C SER A 42 3.70 -5.74 10.58
N SER A 43 2.73 -6.26 9.83
CA SER A 43 2.78 -6.28 8.36
C SER A 43 2.67 -4.87 7.78
N CYS A 44 1.83 -4.02 8.38
CA CYS A 44 1.74 -2.61 8.00
C CYS A 44 3.06 -1.87 8.27
N ALA A 45 3.66 -2.06 9.44
CA ALA A 45 4.94 -1.46 9.79
C ALA A 45 6.10 -1.95 8.93
N TYR A 46 6.10 -3.24 8.59
CA TYR A 46 7.07 -3.81 7.67
C TYR A 46 6.98 -3.15 6.29
N ALA A 47 5.78 -3.06 5.72
CA ALA A 47 5.58 -2.42 4.43
C ALA A 47 6.04 -0.95 4.45
N GLY A 48 5.63 -0.20 5.49
CA GLY A 48 6.09 1.16 5.79
C GLY A 48 7.62 1.30 5.77
N ASN A 49 8.33 0.44 6.51
CA ASN A 49 9.79 0.47 6.54
C ASN A 49 10.43 0.09 5.19
N VAL A 50 9.84 -0.84 4.44
CA VAL A 50 10.35 -1.23 3.12
C VAL A 50 10.30 -0.06 2.15
N GLY A 51 9.20 0.70 2.08
CA GLY A 51 9.15 1.83 1.15
C GLY A 51 10.02 3.02 1.57
N MET A 52 10.30 3.21 2.86
CA MET A 52 11.35 4.16 3.27
C MET A 52 12.73 3.70 2.78
N ARG A 53 13.07 2.41 2.95
CA ARG A 53 14.33 1.84 2.44
C ARG A 53 14.45 1.89 0.91
N GLN A 54 13.32 1.83 0.22
CA GLN A 54 13.26 2.00 -1.24
C GLN A 54 13.18 3.47 -1.67
N HIS A 55 13.31 4.42 -0.74
CA HIS A 55 13.18 5.86 -1.01
C HIS A 55 11.88 6.24 -1.74
N ARG A 56 10.80 5.49 -1.50
CA ARG A 56 9.47 5.73 -2.10
C ARG A 56 8.63 6.72 -1.29
N TRP A 57 8.93 6.87 -0.01
CA TRP A 57 8.27 7.80 0.90
C TRP A 57 9.23 8.25 2.01
N VAL A 58 9.03 9.46 2.51
CA VAL A 58 9.84 10.08 3.58
C VAL A 58 9.28 9.80 4.98
N GLY A 59 8.03 9.36 5.08
CA GLY A 59 7.38 9.04 6.34
C GLY A 59 6.22 8.08 6.13
N TRP A 60 5.85 7.35 7.17
CA TRP A 60 4.70 6.46 7.14
C TRP A 60 4.12 6.26 8.55
N TYR A 61 2.84 5.89 8.62
CA TYR A 61 2.22 5.42 9.85
C TYR A 61 1.13 4.38 9.56
N CYS A 62 0.77 3.61 10.59
CA CYS A 62 -0.28 2.60 10.52
C CYS A 62 -1.49 3.05 11.32
N LYS A 63 -2.63 3.25 10.64
CA LYS A 63 -3.90 3.57 11.27
C LYS A 63 -4.69 2.29 11.50
N ASN A 64 -5.07 1.99 12.74
CA ASN A 64 -5.98 0.89 13.02
C ASN A 64 -7.37 1.22 12.43
N LEU A 65 -7.91 0.30 11.65
CA LEU A 65 -9.29 0.34 11.18
C LEU A 65 -10.12 -0.43 12.20
N TYR A 66 -10.78 0.34 13.08
CA TYR A 66 -11.39 -0.04 14.36
C TYR A 66 -12.28 -1.31 14.41
N ASN A 67 -12.59 -1.96 13.29
CA ASN A 67 -13.57 -3.05 13.24
C ASN A 67 -13.05 -4.45 12.86
N HIS A 68 -11.80 -4.64 12.41
CA HIS A 68 -11.40 -5.96 11.87
C HIS A 68 -9.93 -6.36 12.09
N GLY A 69 -9.21 -5.74 13.03
CA GLY A 69 -7.76 -5.98 13.17
C GLY A 69 -6.97 -5.59 11.92
N ARG A 70 -7.54 -4.70 11.10
CA ARG A 70 -6.93 -4.22 9.86
C ARG A 70 -6.22 -2.90 10.11
N TYR A 71 -5.10 -2.71 9.44
CA TYR A 71 -4.25 -1.55 9.58
C TYR A 71 -4.06 -0.91 8.21
N GLN A 72 -4.48 0.34 8.06
CA GLN A 72 -4.23 1.12 6.86
C GLN A 72 -2.85 1.78 6.98
N LEU A 73 -1.99 1.49 6.01
CA LEU A 73 -0.74 2.18 5.84
C LEU A 73 -1.02 3.53 5.19
N TRP A 74 -0.50 4.58 5.81
CA TRP A 74 -0.48 5.94 5.31
C TRP A 74 0.97 6.32 5.08
N VAL A 75 1.30 6.83 3.89
CA VAL A 75 2.67 7.13 3.48
C VAL A 75 2.77 8.56 2.99
N GLN A 76 3.88 9.22 3.28
CA GLN A 76 4.21 10.54 2.75
C GLN A 76 5.19 10.37 1.60
N PRO A 77 4.76 10.46 0.33
CA PRO A 77 5.64 10.23 -0.82
C PRO A 77 6.79 11.24 -0.88
N THR A 78 7.91 10.80 -1.44
CA THR A 78 9.00 11.68 -1.90
C THR A 78 8.56 12.29 -3.24
N TYR A 79 8.43 13.62 -3.31
CA TYR A 79 8.15 14.34 -4.56
C TYR A 79 9.35 14.35 -5.49
#